data_AF-A0AAV2Z2L6-F1
#
_entry.id   AF-A0AAV2Z2L6-F1
#
_cell.length_a   1.000
_cell.length_b   1.000
_cell.length_c   1.000
_cell.angle_alpha   90.00
_cell.angle_beta   90.00
_cell.angle_gamma   90.00
#
_symmetry.space_group_name_H-M   'P 1'
#
loop_
_entity.id
_entity.type
_entity.pdbx_description
1 polymer ?
#
loop_
_entity_poly.entity_id
_entity_poly.type
_entity_poly.pdbx_seq_one_letter_code
_entity_poly.pdbx_strand_id
1 'polypeptide(L)'
;MMLTVLKHYDTCEQHASDFSKRTSTFEKLVGKMIDIVEPILFSHLIRPVSMKERRDRQMVFKYYPHALYATDRYFSGKHWQYGFKLECAVAYPGVAVHVSKHYPGSVHDTTIVLENLATHRKLLAKTDEDGAVADYRELALEYPDQHIMLVDKRYVGAPNHMRCIHPKKGSAATLSREDVALNQRISSDRVIVENYFGRVCSLWKVLAATYKWQEDRYDQVSRLCFALRIFTSSFGPCVSKTRPITNKFCLAMQA
;
A
#
# COMPACT_ATOMS: atom_id res chain seq x y z
N MET A 1 -2.89 -0.38 -25.16
CA MET A 1 -3.48 -1.73 -25.01
C MET A 1 -3.45 -2.19 -23.55
N MET A 2 -2.30 -2.56 -22.96
CA MET A 2 -2.23 -2.98 -21.54
C MET A 2 -2.86 -1.95 -20.57
N LEU A 3 -2.45 -0.67 -20.67
CA LEU A 3 -2.99 0.38 -19.80
C LEU A 3 -4.52 0.55 -19.95
N THR A 4 -5.04 0.38 -21.17
CA THR A 4 -6.48 0.43 -21.45
C THR A 4 -7.22 -0.68 -20.71
N VAL A 5 -6.67 -1.91 -20.75
CA VAL A 5 -7.23 -3.07 -20.04
C VAL A 5 -7.24 -2.84 -18.54
N LEU A 6 -6.12 -2.41 -17.95
CA LEU A 6 -6.02 -2.17 -16.51
C LEU A 6 -6.96 -1.03 -16.07
N LYS A 7 -7.08 0.03 -16.88
CA LYS A 7 -7.87 1.22 -16.56
C LYS A 7 -9.37 1.01 -16.72
N HIS A 8 -9.81 0.38 -17.80
CA HIS A 8 -11.24 0.25 -18.13
C HIS A 8 -11.84 -1.11 -17.82
N TYR A 9 -10.99 -2.09 -17.46
CA TYR A 9 -11.27 -3.46 -17.04
C TYR A 9 -12.66 -4.00 -17.39
N ASP A 10 -12.67 -4.86 -18.42
CA ASP A 10 -13.86 -5.47 -18.98
C ASP A 10 -13.51 -6.88 -19.49
N THR A 11 -14.43 -7.56 -20.16
CA THR A 11 -14.19 -8.87 -20.78
C THR A 11 -13.07 -8.80 -21.83
N CYS A 12 -12.31 -9.88 -21.96
CA CYS A 12 -11.23 -9.97 -22.94
C CYS A 12 -11.78 -9.83 -24.37
N GLU A 13 -13.00 -10.31 -24.63
CA GLU A 13 -13.70 -10.18 -25.91
C GLU A 13 -13.96 -8.73 -26.27
N GLN A 14 -14.45 -7.93 -25.31
CA GLN A 14 -14.75 -6.52 -25.55
C GLN A 14 -13.47 -5.75 -25.89
N HIS A 15 -12.43 -5.90 -25.06
CA HIS A 15 -11.15 -5.24 -25.34
C HIS A 15 -10.53 -5.74 -26.65
N ALA A 16 -10.61 -7.04 -26.95
CA ALA A 16 -10.08 -7.58 -28.20
C ALA A 16 -10.79 -6.97 -29.43
N SER A 17 -12.11 -6.80 -29.35
CA SER A 17 -12.92 -6.10 -30.36
C SER A 17 -12.45 -4.65 -30.54
N ASP A 18 -12.29 -3.90 -29.45
CA ASP A 18 -11.84 -2.50 -29.47
C ASP A 18 -10.46 -2.34 -30.15
N PHE A 19 -9.60 -3.34 -30.04
CA PHE A 19 -8.28 -3.36 -30.68
C PHE A 19 -8.24 -4.11 -32.02
N SER A 20 -9.39 -4.55 -32.55
CA SER A 20 -9.51 -5.33 -33.80
C SER A 20 -8.60 -6.57 -33.81
N LYS A 21 -8.60 -7.33 -32.70
CA LYS A 21 -7.81 -8.56 -32.52
C LYS A 21 -8.71 -9.73 -32.14
N ARG A 22 -8.24 -10.95 -32.42
CA ARG A 22 -8.84 -12.17 -31.85
C ARG A 22 -8.58 -12.20 -30.33
N THR A 23 -9.57 -12.59 -29.54
CA THR A 23 -9.49 -12.67 -28.07
C THR A 23 -8.24 -13.40 -27.58
N SER A 24 -7.98 -14.60 -28.09
CA SER A 24 -6.80 -15.39 -27.71
C SER A 24 -5.45 -14.73 -28.06
N THR A 25 -5.41 -13.90 -29.11
CA THR A 25 -4.21 -13.13 -29.47
C THR A 25 -4.06 -11.92 -28.55
N PHE A 26 -5.17 -11.26 -28.25
CA PHE A 26 -5.22 -10.12 -27.36
C PHE A 26 -4.74 -10.48 -25.95
N GLU A 27 -5.28 -11.53 -25.36
CA GLU A 27 -4.90 -12.03 -24.03
C GLU A 27 -3.42 -12.35 -23.95
N LYS A 28 -2.89 -13.10 -24.95
CA LYS A 28 -1.47 -13.43 -25.02
C LYS A 28 -0.59 -12.19 -25.10
N LEU A 29 -0.99 -11.17 -25.86
CA LEU A 29 -0.23 -9.92 -25.97
C LEU A 29 -0.25 -9.13 -24.66
N VAL A 30 -1.41 -9.03 -24.01
CA VAL A 30 -1.54 -8.31 -22.72
C VAL A 30 -0.76 -9.02 -21.62
N GLY A 31 -0.87 -10.35 -21.51
CA GLY A 31 -0.08 -11.15 -20.59
C GLY A 31 1.42 -10.94 -20.79
N LYS A 32 1.91 -11.08 -22.02
CA LYS A 32 3.33 -10.84 -22.35
C LYS A 32 3.80 -9.43 -21.99
N MET A 33 2.98 -8.41 -22.22
CA MET A 33 3.33 -7.04 -21.84
C MET A 33 3.45 -6.90 -20.32
N ILE A 34 2.53 -7.49 -19.56
CA ILE A 34 2.59 -7.48 -18.08
C ILE A 34 3.85 -8.21 -17.61
N ASP A 35 4.13 -9.40 -18.17
CA ASP A 35 5.28 -10.23 -17.80
C ASP A 35 6.62 -9.50 -18.03
N ILE A 36 6.69 -8.62 -19.04
CA ILE A 36 7.90 -7.82 -19.35
C ILE A 36 7.95 -6.54 -18.50
N VAL A 37 6.84 -5.82 -18.38
CA VAL A 37 6.82 -4.45 -17.82
C VAL A 37 6.74 -4.45 -16.31
N GLU A 38 6.01 -5.38 -15.70
CA GLU A 38 5.82 -5.47 -14.26
C GLU A 38 7.14 -5.51 -13.48
N PRO A 39 8.08 -6.44 -13.74
CA PRO A 39 9.29 -6.55 -12.91
C PRO A 39 10.18 -5.31 -13.04
N ILE A 40 10.21 -4.69 -14.22
CA ILE A 40 10.99 -3.47 -14.49
C ILE A 40 10.43 -2.30 -13.70
N LEU A 41 9.11 -2.04 -13.82
CA LEU A 41 8.48 -0.91 -13.15
C LEU A 41 8.42 -1.11 -11.64
N PHE A 42 8.13 -2.33 -11.18
CA PHE A 42 8.06 -2.63 -9.76
C PHE A 42 9.42 -2.41 -9.09
N SER A 43 10.50 -2.97 -9.64
CA SER A 43 11.86 -2.80 -9.10
C SER A 43 12.37 -1.36 -9.12
N HIS A 44 12.02 -0.58 -10.16
CA HIS A 44 12.47 0.80 -10.28
C HIS A 44 11.68 1.78 -9.41
N LEU A 45 10.37 1.57 -9.27
CA LEU A 45 9.47 2.54 -8.64
C LEU A 45 9.16 2.21 -7.18
N ILE A 46 9.05 0.93 -6.83
CA ILE A 46 8.79 0.46 -5.46
C ILE A 46 10.13 0.13 -4.81
N ARG A 47 10.81 1.16 -4.31
CA ARG A 47 12.15 1.04 -3.72
C ARG A 47 12.19 1.56 -2.28
N PRO A 48 13.16 1.11 -1.48
CA PRO A 48 13.44 1.69 -0.16
C PRO A 48 13.70 3.19 -0.27
N VAL A 49 13.36 3.92 0.79
CA VAL A 49 13.52 5.36 0.88
C VAL A 49 14.42 5.70 2.07
N SER A 50 15.24 6.76 1.94
CA SER A 50 16.11 7.22 3.02
C SER A 50 15.40 8.26 3.89
N MET A 51 15.49 8.13 5.22
CA MET A 51 14.96 9.16 6.12
C MET A 51 15.69 10.50 5.96
N LYS A 52 17.02 10.47 5.79
CA LYS A 52 17.83 11.66 5.54
C LYS A 52 17.36 12.42 4.30
N GLU A 53 17.28 11.75 3.15
CA GLU A 53 16.80 12.37 1.90
C GLU A 53 15.40 12.99 2.07
N ARG A 54 14.51 12.32 2.82
CA ARG A 54 13.18 12.84 3.11
C ARG A 54 13.20 14.09 3.98
N ARG A 55 14.03 14.12 5.03
CA ARG A 55 14.16 15.28 5.90
C ARG A 55 14.74 16.47 5.16
N ASP A 56 15.78 16.25 4.37
CA ASP A 56 16.43 17.28 3.56
C ASP A 56 15.45 17.93 2.58
N ARG A 57 14.53 17.13 2.01
CA ARG A 57 13.47 17.61 1.11
C ARG A 57 12.18 18.04 1.81
N GLN A 58 12.14 18.02 3.14
CA GLN A 58 10.93 18.30 3.93
C GLN A 58 9.73 17.40 3.56
N MET A 59 10.00 16.18 3.10
CA MET A 59 9.03 15.14 2.73
C MET A 59 8.77 14.19 3.90
N VAL A 60 8.36 14.75 5.04
CA VAL A 60 8.09 14.02 6.29
C VAL A 60 6.62 14.13 6.70
N PHE A 61 6.16 13.20 7.52
CA PHE A 61 4.82 13.25 8.10
C PHE A 61 4.65 14.45 9.03
N LYS A 62 3.40 14.92 9.18
CA LYS A 62 3.10 16.15 9.91
C LYS A 62 3.24 15.97 11.42
N TYR A 63 2.72 14.88 11.97
CA TYR A 63 2.73 14.64 13.42
C TYR A 63 3.87 13.71 13.84
N TYR A 64 4.29 12.79 12.97
CA TYR A 64 5.39 11.86 13.19
C TYR A 64 6.50 12.01 12.15
N PRO A 65 7.26 13.13 12.13
CA PRO A 65 8.28 13.37 11.10
C PRO A 65 9.46 12.38 11.09
N HIS A 66 9.54 11.51 12.11
CA HIS A 66 10.54 10.44 12.21
C HIS A 66 10.02 9.08 11.73
N ALA A 67 8.73 8.98 11.41
CA ALA A 67 8.18 7.79 10.77
C ALA A 67 8.64 7.73 9.30
N LEU A 68 9.13 6.56 8.90
CA LEU A 68 9.61 6.32 7.54
C LEU A 68 8.44 6.12 6.59
N TYR A 69 7.48 5.29 6.98
CA TYR A 69 6.28 5.02 6.20
C TYR A 69 5.10 4.58 7.08
N ALA A 70 3.92 4.63 6.48
CA ALA A 70 2.69 4.07 7.01
C ALA A 70 2.34 2.79 6.26
N THR A 71 1.93 1.75 6.97
CA THR A 71 1.46 0.49 6.40
C THR A 71 -0.03 0.31 6.65
N ASP A 72 -0.72 -0.20 5.64
CA ASP A 72 -2.08 -0.71 5.78
C ASP A 72 -2.33 -1.82 4.76
N ARG A 73 -3.37 -2.60 4.99
CA ARG A 73 -3.88 -3.59 4.06
C ARG A 73 -4.98 -3.01 3.18
N TYR A 74 -4.87 -3.30 1.90
CA TYR A 74 -5.97 -3.33 0.97
C TYR A 74 -6.76 -4.62 1.19
N PHE A 75 -8.08 -4.53 1.11
CA PHE A 75 -8.95 -5.70 1.11
C PHE A 75 -9.95 -5.59 -0.02
N SER A 76 -9.88 -6.55 -0.95
CA SER A 76 -10.87 -6.74 -2.01
C SER A 76 -12.01 -7.61 -1.48
N GLY A 77 -12.97 -7.04 -0.74
CA GLY A 77 -14.11 -7.82 -0.28
C GLY A 77 -15.09 -7.10 0.63
N LYS A 78 -16.34 -6.95 0.20
CA LYS A 78 -17.46 -6.69 1.10
C LYS A 78 -18.66 -7.37 0.48
N HIS A 79 -18.90 -8.63 0.88
CA HIS A 79 -20.14 -9.43 0.87
C HIS A 79 -19.72 -10.91 0.93
N TRP A 80 -19.43 -11.43 2.13
CA TRP A 80 -19.42 -12.88 2.47
C TRP A 80 -18.77 -13.86 1.46
N GLN A 81 -17.79 -13.42 0.67
CA GLN A 81 -17.10 -14.22 -0.36
C GLN A 81 -15.59 -13.97 -0.33
N TYR A 82 -14.83 -14.99 -0.78
CA TYR A 82 -13.37 -15.07 -0.84
C TYR A 82 -12.76 -13.83 -1.52
N GLY A 83 -12.11 -12.98 -0.74
CA GLY A 83 -11.46 -11.75 -1.21
C GLY A 83 -9.97 -11.75 -0.93
N PHE A 84 -9.18 -11.04 -1.72
CA PHE A 84 -7.74 -10.91 -1.47
C PHE A 84 -7.40 -9.70 -0.60
N LYS A 85 -6.38 -9.87 0.23
CA LYS A 85 -5.70 -8.81 0.97
C LYS A 85 -4.32 -8.57 0.37
N LEU A 86 -3.93 -7.31 0.28
CA LEU A 86 -2.57 -6.89 -0.05
C LEU A 86 -2.10 -5.95 1.05
N GLU A 87 -0.85 -6.04 1.46
CA GLU A 87 -0.23 -5.04 2.31
C GLU A 87 0.53 -4.04 1.43
N CYS A 88 0.41 -2.76 1.73
CA CYS A 88 1.21 -1.71 1.11
C CYS A 88 1.79 -0.79 2.18
N ALA A 89 3.06 -0.44 2.01
CA ALA A 89 3.73 0.58 2.79
C ALA A 89 3.92 1.84 1.94
N VAL A 90 3.54 3.00 2.47
CA VAL A 90 3.58 4.28 1.76
C VAL A 90 4.27 5.34 2.63
N ALA A 91 5.29 5.96 2.06
CA ALA A 91 6.03 7.07 2.66
C ALA A 91 5.52 8.43 2.17
N TYR A 92 5.59 9.48 3.00
CA TYR A 92 5.07 10.81 2.67
C TYR A 92 5.87 11.52 1.56
N PRO A 93 5.29 12.00 0.45
CA PRO A 93 3.89 12.43 0.27
C PRO A 93 3.01 11.47 -0.57
N GLY A 94 3.31 10.17 -0.56
CA GLY A 94 2.50 9.16 -1.25
C GLY A 94 3.33 8.27 -2.17
N VAL A 95 4.53 7.89 -1.75
CA VAL A 95 5.42 6.98 -2.48
C VAL A 95 5.30 5.60 -1.86
N ALA A 96 4.81 4.62 -2.61
CA ALA A 96 4.79 3.23 -2.15
C ALA A 96 6.21 2.66 -2.12
N VAL A 97 6.58 2.03 -1.01
CA VAL A 97 7.92 1.46 -0.77
C VAL A 97 7.88 -0.07 -0.63
N HIS A 98 6.69 -0.62 -0.41
CA HIS A 98 6.46 -2.05 -0.37
C HIS A 98 5.04 -2.36 -0.84
N VAL A 99 4.89 -3.44 -1.59
CA VAL A 99 3.61 -4.09 -1.89
C VAL A 99 3.82 -5.59 -1.76
N SER A 100 3.02 -6.25 -0.92
CA SER A 100 3.14 -7.69 -0.68
C SER A 100 2.54 -8.52 -1.84
N LYS A 101 2.70 -9.84 -1.76
CA LYS A 101 1.81 -10.78 -2.45
C LYS A 101 0.37 -10.66 -1.91
N HIS A 102 -0.58 -11.25 -2.60
CA HIS A 102 -1.93 -11.38 -2.07
C HIS A 102 -2.05 -12.45 -0.98
N TYR A 103 -3.03 -12.26 -0.12
CA TYR A 103 -3.41 -13.17 0.95
C TYR A 103 -4.91 -13.43 0.91
N PRO A 104 -5.38 -14.62 1.29
CA PRO A 104 -6.80 -14.86 1.48
C PRO A 104 -7.40 -13.89 2.52
N GLY A 105 -8.64 -13.48 2.29
CA GLY A 105 -9.35 -12.52 3.13
C GLY A 105 -9.58 -12.99 4.56
N SER A 106 -9.57 -14.31 4.77
CA SER A 106 -9.65 -14.96 6.07
C SER A 106 -8.40 -14.76 6.93
N VAL A 107 -7.24 -14.47 6.34
CA VAL A 107 -5.99 -14.29 7.08
C VAL A 107 -6.08 -13.03 7.95
N HIS A 108 -5.71 -13.14 9.23
CA HIS A 108 -5.74 -12.02 10.15
C HIS A 108 -4.71 -10.95 9.77
N ASP A 109 -5.05 -9.67 9.97
CA ASP A 109 -4.23 -8.55 9.53
C ASP A 109 -2.83 -8.60 10.16
N THR A 110 -2.72 -8.90 11.46
CA THR A 110 -1.42 -9.09 12.14
C THR A 110 -0.59 -10.20 11.50
N THR A 111 -1.20 -11.31 11.08
CA THR A 111 -0.48 -12.43 10.46
C THR A 111 0.20 -11.98 9.16
N ILE A 112 -0.50 -11.19 8.34
CA ILE A 112 0.05 -10.66 7.08
C ILE A 112 1.31 -9.81 7.35
N VAL A 113 1.23 -8.87 8.28
CA VAL A 113 2.37 -8.00 8.63
C VAL A 113 3.53 -8.78 9.24
N LEU A 114 3.25 -9.84 10.00
CA LEU A 114 4.30 -10.69 10.56
C LEU A 114 4.93 -11.60 9.51
N GLU A 115 4.19 -12.07 8.50
CA GLU A 115 4.76 -12.77 7.35
C GLU A 115 5.69 -11.85 6.54
N ASN A 116 5.39 -10.55 6.45
CA ASN A 116 6.23 -9.55 5.79
C ASN A 116 7.32 -8.96 6.69
N LEU A 117 7.50 -9.46 7.91
CA LEU A 117 8.40 -8.90 8.92
C LEU A 117 9.85 -8.79 8.43
N ALA A 118 10.37 -9.79 7.71
CA ALA A 118 11.73 -9.75 7.19
C ALA A 118 11.94 -8.59 6.20
N THR A 119 10.92 -8.30 5.39
CA THR A 119 10.94 -7.16 4.46
C THR A 119 10.87 -5.84 5.22
N HIS A 120 9.97 -5.73 6.20
CA HIS A 120 9.88 -4.53 7.04
C HIS A 120 11.17 -4.26 7.82
N ARG A 121 11.82 -5.28 8.39
CA ARG A 121 13.10 -5.10 9.07
C ARG A 121 14.18 -4.51 8.15
N LYS A 122 14.25 -5.00 6.91
CA LYS A 122 15.17 -4.44 5.90
C LYS A 122 14.83 -2.99 5.54
N LEU A 123 13.55 -2.68 5.39
CA LEU A 123 13.11 -1.31 5.02
C LEU A 123 13.26 -0.32 6.17
N LEU A 124 13.08 -0.76 7.42
CA LEU A 124 13.19 0.08 8.61
C LEU A 124 14.62 0.24 9.08
N ALA A 125 15.56 -0.61 8.67
CA ALA A 125 16.95 -0.52 9.08
C ALA A 125 17.52 0.89 8.84
N LYS A 126 18.07 1.49 9.89
CA LYS A 126 18.81 2.75 9.83
C LYS A 126 20.12 2.54 9.11
N THR A 127 20.49 3.51 8.30
CA THR A 127 21.83 3.59 7.72
C THR A 127 22.78 4.32 8.66
N ASP A 128 24.08 4.18 8.46
CA ASP A 128 25.09 4.90 9.25
C ASP A 128 24.89 6.43 9.17
N GLU A 129 24.39 6.92 8.04
CA GLU A 129 24.05 8.33 7.84
C GLU A 129 22.85 8.79 8.68
N ASP A 130 21.91 7.88 9.00
CA ASP A 130 20.75 8.16 9.86
C ASP A 130 21.13 8.14 11.35
N GLY A 131 22.18 7.41 11.73
CA GLY A 131 22.64 7.24 13.12
C GLY A 131 23.10 8.52 13.80
N ALA A 132 23.45 9.55 13.02
CA ALA A 132 23.84 10.86 13.53
C ALA A 132 22.65 11.67 14.08
N VAL A 133 21.40 11.34 13.73
CA VAL A 133 20.24 12.09 14.22
C VAL A 133 19.57 11.38 15.39
N ALA A 134 19.67 12.00 16.57
CA ALA A 134 18.99 11.59 17.77
C ALA A 134 17.49 11.31 17.53
N ASP A 135 17.08 10.08 17.83
CA ASP A 135 15.72 9.59 17.64
C ASP A 135 15.25 8.89 18.92
N TYR A 136 15.05 9.67 19.99
CA TYR A 136 14.63 9.22 21.32
C TYR A 136 13.12 8.94 21.43
N ARG A 137 12.48 8.52 20.34
CA ARG A 137 11.03 8.34 20.27
C ARG A 137 10.57 6.95 20.70
N GLU A 138 9.28 6.70 20.59
CA GLU A 138 8.64 5.43 20.97
C GLU A 138 9.42 4.23 20.42
N LEU A 139 9.68 3.27 21.31
CA LEU A 139 10.42 2.02 21.05
C LEU A 139 11.87 2.21 20.56
N ALA A 140 12.47 3.39 20.71
CA ALA A 140 13.86 3.64 20.30
C ALA A 140 14.89 2.80 21.06
N LEU A 141 14.63 2.51 22.35
CA LEU A 141 15.55 1.69 23.15
C LEU A 141 15.48 0.20 22.77
N GLU A 142 14.29 -0.28 22.42
CA GLU A 142 14.07 -1.67 22.03
C GLU A 142 14.54 -1.95 20.60
N TYR A 143 14.43 -0.95 19.71
CA TYR A 143 14.82 -1.04 18.30
C TYR A 143 15.65 0.19 17.88
N PRO A 144 16.90 0.32 18.37
CA PRO A 144 17.73 1.49 18.11
C PRO A 144 18.11 1.63 16.63
N ASP A 145 18.23 0.49 15.94
CA ASP A 145 18.63 0.33 14.54
C ASP A 145 17.45 0.44 13.56
N GLN A 146 16.23 0.70 14.01
CA GLN A 146 15.06 0.78 13.14
C GLN A 146 14.44 2.18 13.14
N HIS A 147 13.95 2.63 12.00
CA HIS A 147 13.03 3.76 11.86
C HIS A 147 11.62 3.37 12.32
N ILE A 148 10.73 4.36 12.50
CA ILE A 148 9.36 4.12 12.95
C ILE A 148 8.45 3.78 11.77
N MET A 149 7.63 2.73 11.91
CA MET A 149 6.50 2.44 11.03
C MET A 149 5.16 2.84 11.69
N LEU A 150 4.28 3.55 10.97
CA LEU A 150 2.91 3.79 11.44
C LEU A 150 1.99 2.67 10.96
N VAL A 151 1.23 2.04 11.85
CA VAL A 151 0.33 0.92 11.50
C VAL A 151 -1.11 1.11 11.97
N ASP A 152 -2.00 0.32 11.39
CA ASP A 152 -3.41 0.28 11.81
C ASP A 152 -3.65 -0.23 13.21
N LYS A 153 -4.78 0.22 13.78
CA LYS A 153 -5.28 -0.21 15.09
C LYS A 153 -5.46 -1.73 15.19
N ARG A 154 -5.61 -2.43 14.04
CA ARG A 154 -5.79 -3.89 13.99
C ARG A 154 -4.49 -4.69 14.08
N TYR A 155 -3.33 -4.07 13.91
CA TYR A 155 -2.02 -4.75 14.03
C TYR A 155 -1.57 -4.86 15.49
N VAL A 156 -2.46 -5.41 16.33
CA VAL A 156 -2.18 -5.63 17.75
C VAL A 156 -1.05 -6.65 17.87
N GLY A 157 0.01 -6.27 18.59
CA GLY A 157 1.20 -7.11 18.80
C GLY A 157 2.37 -6.86 17.84
N ALA A 158 2.18 -6.08 16.78
CA ALA A 158 3.29 -5.70 15.88
C ALA A 158 4.48 -5.00 16.60
N PRO A 159 4.26 -4.15 17.63
CA PRO A 159 5.34 -3.53 18.40
C PRO A 159 6.30 -4.52 19.07
N ASN A 160 5.87 -5.76 19.34
CA ASN A 160 6.71 -6.76 19.99
C ASN A 160 7.76 -7.36 19.03
N HIS A 161 7.67 -7.08 17.73
CA HIS A 161 8.50 -7.70 16.69
C HIS A 161 9.31 -6.70 15.86
N MET A 162 8.89 -5.42 15.84
CA MET A 162 9.52 -4.32 15.10
C MET A 162 9.06 -2.96 15.62
N ARG A 163 9.83 -1.92 15.27
CA ARG A 163 9.56 -0.54 15.68
C ARG A 163 8.34 0.04 14.96
N CYS A 164 7.17 -0.05 15.58
CA CYS A 164 5.95 0.51 15.02
C CYS A 164 5.06 1.21 16.05
N ILE A 165 4.30 2.19 15.58
CA ILE A 165 3.32 2.94 16.38
C ILE A 165 1.92 2.65 15.83
N HIS A 166 1.01 2.25 16.73
CA HIS A 166 -0.39 2.03 16.39
C HIS A 166 -1.32 2.81 17.32
N PRO A 167 -2.54 3.17 16.88
CA PRO A 167 -3.54 3.78 17.75
C PRO A 167 -3.88 2.89 18.94
N LYS A 168 -4.07 3.47 20.13
CA LYS A 168 -4.54 2.77 21.33
C LYS A 168 -5.94 2.17 21.13
N LYS A 169 -6.14 0.96 21.64
CA LYS A 169 -7.43 0.24 21.60
C LYS A 169 -8.35 0.76 22.72
N GLY A 170 -9.63 0.95 22.38
CA GLY A 170 -10.62 1.56 23.28
C GLY A 170 -11.66 2.36 22.50
N SER A 171 -12.80 2.62 23.15
CA SER A 171 -13.81 3.59 22.69
C SER A 171 -13.44 4.99 23.19
N ALA A 172 -14.05 6.04 22.63
CA ALA A 172 -13.86 7.40 23.11
C ALA A 172 -14.25 7.60 24.59
N ALA A 173 -15.09 6.70 25.14
CA ALA A 173 -15.49 6.72 26.55
C ALA A 173 -14.45 6.10 27.49
N THR A 174 -13.57 5.24 26.98
CA THR A 174 -12.56 4.52 27.78
C THR A 174 -11.17 5.15 27.67
N LEU A 175 -10.89 5.86 26.57
CA LEU A 175 -9.61 6.50 26.33
C LEU A 175 -9.53 7.86 27.02
N SER A 176 -8.34 8.20 27.54
CA SER A 176 -8.07 9.56 28.01
C SER A 176 -8.16 10.55 26.85
N ARG A 177 -8.36 11.84 27.16
CA ARG A 177 -8.34 12.90 26.13
C ARG A 177 -7.02 12.93 25.36
N GLU A 178 -5.91 12.64 26.03
CA GLU A 178 -4.58 12.56 25.44
C GLU A 178 -4.46 11.38 24.46
N ASP A 179 -5.01 10.23 24.82
CA ASP A 179 -5.02 9.04 23.98
C ASP A 179 -5.87 9.23 22.72
N VAL A 180 -7.00 9.93 22.85
CA VAL A 180 -7.82 10.32 21.70
C VAL A 180 -7.05 11.25 20.77
N ALA A 181 -6.36 12.26 21.32
CA ALA A 181 -5.54 13.18 20.52
C ALA A 181 -4.34 12.47 19.86
N LEU A 182 -3.70 11.53 20.55
CA LEU A 182 -2.64 10.69 20.00
C LEU A 182 -3.15 9.85 18.83
N ASN A 183 -4.29 9.19 19.01
CA ASN A 183 -4.92 8.38 17.96
C ASN A 183 -5.27 9.22 16.74
N GLN A 184 -5.83 10.42 16.93
CA GLN A 184 -6.13 11.34 15.83
C GLN A 184 -4.88 11.74 15.05
N ARG A 185 -3.76 12.01 15.72
CA ARG A 185 -2.48 12.32 15.07
C ARG A 185 -1.95 11.15 14.25
N ILE A 186 -1.95 9.94 14.82
CA ILE A 186 -1.50 8.71 14.12
C ILE A 186 -2.38 8.45 12.90
N SER A 187 -3.71 8.50 13.06
CA SER A 187 -4.66 8.31 11.96
C SER A 187 -4.52 9.37 10.88
N SER A 188 -4.24 10.63 11.26
CA SER A 188 -4.04 11.72 10.30
C SER A 188 -2.82 11.51 9.41
N ASP A 189 -1.70 11.03 9.96
CA ASP A 189 -0.52 10.73 9.15
C ASP A 189 -0.72 9.43 8.34
N ARG A 190 -1.37 8.41 8.92
CA ARG A 190 -1.70 7.16 8.23
C ARG A 190 -2.69 7.31 7.08
N VAL A 191 -3.52 8.35 7.05
CA VAL A 191 -4.49 8.56 5.97
C VAL A 191 -3.82 8.56 4.58
N ILE A 192 -2.50 8.80 4.51
CA ILE A 192 -1.76 8.75 3.26
C ILE A 192 -1.83 7.40 2.56
N VAL A 193 -1.75 6.28 3.30
CA VAL A 193 -1.77 4.95 2.69
C VAL A 193 -3.18 4.61 2.21
N GLU A 194 -4.21 5.03 2.96
CA GLU A 194 -5.61 4.93 2.54
C GLU A 194 -5.89 5.76 1.28
N ASN A 195 -5.40 7.01 1.24
CA ASN A 195 -5.52 7.87 0.07
C ASN A 195 -4.77 7.29 -1.14
N TYR A 196 -3.61 6.66 -0.93
CA TYR A 196 -2.87 5.99 -1.97
C TYR A 196 -3.68 4.85 -2.58
N PHE A 197 -4.22 3.95 -1.75
CA PHE A 197 -5.12 2.88 -2.20
C PHE A 197 -6.33 3.43 -2.94
N GLY A 198 -7.00 4.44 -2.36
CA GLY A 198 -8.15 5.09 -2.97
C GLY A 198 -7.86 5.61 -4.38
N ARG A 199 -6.69 6.22 -4.58
CA ARG A 199 -6.24 6.70 -5.90
C ARG A 199 -5.89 5.56 -6.85
N VAL A 200 -5.24 4.49 -6.37
CA VAL A 200 -4.95 3.29 -7.17
C VAL A 200 -6.25 2.67 -7.69
N CYS A 201 -7.23 2.45 -6.81
CA CYS A 201 -8.53 1.87 -7.18
C CYS A 201 -9.36 2.80 -8.08
N SER A 202 -9.27 4.13 -7.87
CA SER A 202 -9.96 5.09 -8.74
C SER A 202 -9.34 5.14 -10.14
N LEU A 203 -8.03 4.88 -10.26
CA LEU A 203 -7.32 4.92 -11.53
C LEU A 203 -7.41 3.61 -12.31
N TRP A 204 -7.34 2.48 -11.60
CA TRP A 204 -7.26 1.15 -12.19
C TRP A 204 -8.50 0.33 -11.84
N LYS A 205 -9.46 0.28 -12.76
CA LYS A 205 -10.71 -0.49 -12.56
C LYS A 205 -10.44 -1.97 -12.30
N VAL A 206 -9.33 -2.54 -12.80
CA VAL A 206 -8.93 -3.93 -12.50
C VAL A 206 -8.74 -4.21 -11.00
N LEU A 207 -8.38 -3.19 -10.22
CA LEU A 207 -8.25 -3.33 -8.76
C LEU A 207 -9.52 -2.95 -8.00
N ALA A 208 -10.46 -2.25 -8.64
CA ALA A 208 -11.72 -1.83 -8.03
C ALA A 208 -12.91 -2.76 -8.35
N ALA A 209 -12.79 -3.59 -9.39
CA ALA A 209 -13.82 -4.52 -9.83
C ALA A 209 -13.49 -5.98 -9.49
N THR A 210 -14.46 -6.87 -9.72
CA THR A 210 -14.33 -8.33 -9.61
C THR A 210 -13.26 -8.86 -10.53
N TYR A 211 -12.19 -9.38 -9.95
CA TYR A 211 -11.05 -9.91 -10.69
C TYR A 211 -11.43 -11.26 -11.32
N LYS A 212 -11.39 -11.31 -12.65
CA LYS A 212 -11.80 -12.44 -13.49
C LYS A 212 -10.64 -13.22 -14.10
N TRP A 213 -9.41 -12.76 -13.89
CA TRP A 213 -8.24 -13.42 -14.44
C TRP A 213 -7.70 -14.47 -13.47
N GLN A 214 -6.72 -15.25 -13.92
CA GLN A 214 -6.08 -16.27 -13.10
C GLN A 214 -5.43 -15.63 -11.86
N GLU A 215 -5.56 -16.32 -10.72
CA GLU A 215 -5.08 -15.88 -9.40
C GLU A 215 -3.57 -15.64 -9.39
N ASP A 216 -2.80 -16.49 -10.08
CA ASP A 216 -1.35 -16.37 -10.24
C ASP A 216 -0.90 -15.02 -10.83
N ARG A 217 -1.76 -14.40 -11.66
CA ARG A 217 -1.51 -13.09 -12.25
C ARG A 217 -1.90 -11.91 -11.37
N TYR A 218 -2.66 -12.13 -10.30
CA TYR A 218 -3.16 -11.04 -9.46
C TYR A 218 -2.02 -10.24 -8.81
N ASP A 219 -0.96 -10.93 -8.38
CA ASP A 219 0.24 -10.30 -7.83
C ASP A 219 0.92 -9.38 -8.85
N GLN A 220 1.12 -9.85 -10.07
CA GLN A 220 1.75 -9.05 -11.13
C GLN A 220 0.88 -7.83 -11.46
N VAL A 221 -0.42 -8.04 -11.64
CA VAL A 221 -1.37 -6.96 -11.99
C VAL A 221 -1.42 -5.92 -10.87
N SER A 222 -1.49 -6.35 -9.61
CA SER A 222 -1.52 -5.44 -8.47
C SER A 222 -0.20 -4.66 -8.33
N ARG A 223 0.95 -5.33 -8.31
CA ARG A 223 2.28 -4.67 -8.27
C ARG A 223 2.46 -3.66 -9.40
N LEU A 224 2.08 -4.03 -10.62
CA LEU A 224 2.13 -3.15 -11.79
C LEU A 224 1.24 -1.90 -11.61
N CYS A 225 0.00 -2.06 -11.16
CA CYS A 225 -0.91 -0.94 -10.92
C CYS A 225 -0.41 0.01 -9.83
N PHE A 226 0.19 -0.53 -8.76
CA PHE A 226 0.81 0.26 -7.70
C PHE A 226 2.05 1.00 -8.19
N ALA A 227 2.92 0.35 -8.98
CA ALA A 227 4.10 0.98 -9.57
C ALA A 227 3.70 2.10 -10.55
N LEU A 228 2.77 1.83 -11.47
CA LEU A 228 2.27 2.82 -12.44
C LEU A 228 1.60 4.02 -11.77
N ARG A 229 1.05 3.85 -10.55
CA ARG A 229 0.53 4.98 -9.78
C ARG A 229 1.63 5.98 -9.40
N ILE A 230 2.83 5.51 -9.04
CA ILE A 230 3.98 6.39 -8.76
C ILE A 230 4.40 7.11 -10.04
N PHE A 231 4.51 6.38 -11.15
CA PHE A 231 4.88 6.95 -12.45
C PHE A 231 3.93 8.09 -12.85
N THR A 232 2.62 7.85 -12.83
CA THR A 232 1.61 8.87 -13.16
C THR A 232 1.60 10.07 -12.22
N SER A 233 2.01 9.91 -10.95
CA SER A 233 2.13 11.03 -10.02
C SER A 233 3.31 11.95 -10.33
N SER A 234 4.28 11.48 -11.11
CA SER A 234 5.47 12.25 -11.50
C SER A 234 5.20 13.20 -12.68
N PHE A 235 4.03 13.10 -13.32
CA PHE A 235 3.66 13.88 -14.52
C PHE A 235 2.50 14.87 -14.31
N GLY A 236 2.05 15.15 -13.07
CA GLY A 236 0.99 16.14 -12.84
C GLY A 236 0.88 16.66 -11.39
N PRO A 237 0.42 17.91 -11.18
CA PRO A 237 0.37 18.54 -9.87
C PRO A 237 -0.66 17.87 -8.95
N CYS A 238 -0.23 17.63 -7.71
CA CYS A 238 -1.01 17.01 -6.65
C CYS A 238 -2.03 18.02 -6.08
N VAL A 239 -3.13 18.28 -6.79
CA VAL A 239 -4.22 19.11 -6.26
C VAL A 239 -5.57 18.46 -6.54
N SER A 240 -5.99 17.58 -5.64
CA SER A 240 -7.40 17.56 -5.22
C SER A 240 -7.52 16.80 -3.89
N LYS A 241 -8.24 17.41 -2.96
CA LYS A 241 -8.76 16.76 -1.76
C LYS A 241 -9.78 15.72 -2.22
N THR A 242 -9.34 14.50 -2.53
CA THR A 242 -10.25 13.36 -2.59
C THR A 242 -10.80 13.16 -1.18
N ARG A 243 -12.13 13.18 -1.06
CA ARG A 243 -12.88 12.91 0.18
C ARG A 243 -12.29 11.67 0.86
N PRO A 244 -12.24 11.60 2.20
CA PRO A 244 -11.89 10.37 2.89
C PRO A 244 -12.82 9.29 2.33
N ILE A 245 -12.24 8.32 1.62
CA ILE A 245 -13.00 7.19 1.12
C ILE A 245 -13.31 6.35 2.36
N THR A 246 -14.46 6.64 2.96
CA THR A 246 -15.03 5.91 4.10
C THR A 246 -15.43 4.49 3.73
N ASN A 247 -15.32 4.12 2.45
CA ASN A 247 -15.64 2.81 1.93
C ASN A 247 -14.48 2.26 1.10
N LYS A 248 -13.63 1.43 1.73
CA LYS A 248 -12.71 0.51 1.06
C LYS A 248 -13.53 -0.22 -0.04
N PHE A 249 -13.28 0.07 -1.33
CA PHE A 249 -14.08 -0.41 -2.47
C PHE A 249 -13.79 -1.90 -2.78
N CYS A 250 -14.75 -2.60 -3.41
CA CYS A 250 -15.08 -4.02 -3.13
C CYS A 250 -15.43 -4.88 -4.39
N LEU A 251 -14.93 -6.15 -4.45
CA LEU A 251 -15.63 -7.47 -4.58
C LEU A 251 -15.11 -8.50 -5.60
N ALA A 252 -14.91 -9.73 -5.09
CA ALA A 252 -15.10 -11.09 -5.67
C ALA A 252 -14.16 -11.62 -6.79
N MET A 253 -13.73 -12.87 -6.64
CA MET A 253 -13.38 -13.79 -7.74
C MET A 253 -14.62 -14.62 -8.07
N GLN A 254 -14.93 -14.82 -9.35
CA GLN A 254 -15.86 -15.86 -9.74
C GLN A 254 -15.13 -17.20 -9.66
N ALA A 255 -15.67 -18.12 -8.86
CA ALA A 255 -15.37 -19.54 -8.97
C ALA A 255 -15.95 -20.10 -10.26
#